data_AF-A0A1U7EDB0-F1
#
_entry.id   AF-A0A1U7EDB0-F1
#
_cell.length_a   1.000
_cell.length_b   1.000
_cell.length_c   1.000
_cell.angle_alpha   90.00
_cell.angle_beta   90.00
_cell.angle_gamma   90.00
#
_symmetry.space_group_name_H-M   'P 1'
#
loop_
_entity.id
_entity.type
_entity.pdbx_description
1 polymer ?
#
loop_
_entity_poly.entity_id
_entity_poly.type
_entity_poly.pdbx_seq_one_letter_code
_entity_poly.pdbx_strand_id
1 'polypeptide(L)'
;MIQSLSDLFLDHTFQVVALGTAFLGLLSGVVGTLATLKQESLLGDVLSHSALPGIGIAFILLSKKNLIIMLIGAALAGGLATVLINWMKKKSIIKGDSAMSLILSSFFGLGLVLMTYIQRQPNGHQAGLENFIYGQASAMLMRDIKLSVVIASIFLIILVLFWKEIKVFIFDPTFAHTMGLSAVFLNGLVSLMIVVTIVIGLESVGVVLMSSLLIAPSIAARQWSDRMGVVAVLAGIFGFLSGLIGSFISSIGARIPTGPTIVLVASLLVLVSLLVAPKRGLLARFFNQRKQKNKLLKAVKALENEEGGAR
;
A
#
# COMPACT_ATOMS: atom_id res chain seq x y z
N MET A 1 -5.86 -14.62 30.60
CA MET A 1 -7.05 -13.92 31.13
C MET A 1 -6.63 -12.46 31.26
N ILE A 2 -6.91 -11.63 30.25
CA ILE A 2 -6.48 -10.22 30.22
C ILE A 2 -7.58 -9.43 30.94
N GLN A 3 -7.33 -9.02 32.18
CA GLN A 3 -8.37 -8.46 33.06
C GLN A 3 -8.43 -6.92 33.07
N SER A 4 -7.51 -6.21 32.40
CA SER A 4 -7.48 -4.74 32.41
C SER A 4 -6.96 -4.17 31.09
N LEU A 5 -7.61 -3.12 30.56
CA LEU A 5 -7.14 -2.37 29.39
C LEU A 5 -5.72 -1.80 29.60
N SER A 6 -5.38 -1.47 30.86
CA SER A 6 -4.08 -0.94 31.28
C SER A 6 -2.93 -1.95 31.20
N ASP A 7 -3.20 -3.24 31.45
CA ASP A 7 -2.16 -4.29 31.40
C ASP A 7 -1.78 -4.63 29.96
N LEU A 8 -2.71 -4.47 29.03
CA LEU A 8 -2.48 -4.63 27.59
C LEU A 8 -1.57 -3.53 27.03
N PHE A 9 -1.70 -2.29 27.53
CA PHE A 9 -0.80 -1.19 27.16
C PHE A 9 0.60 -1.32 27.81
N LEU A 10 0.75 -2.07 28.90
CA LEU A 10 2.03 -2.28 29.58
C LEU A 10 2.82 -3.47 29.03
N ASP A 11 2.19 -4.32 28.22
CA ASP A 11 2.88 -5.46 27.62
C ASP A 11 3.89 -4.97 26.56
N HIS A 12 5.17 -5.20 26.85
CA HIS A 12 6.28 -4.77 26.00
C HIS A 12 6.15 -5.34 24.57
N THR A 13 5.56 -6.53 24.43
CA THR A 13 5.36 -7.16 23.12
C THR A 13 4.31 -6.42 22.31
N PHE A 14 3.21 -6.01 22.94
CA PHE A 14 2.14 -5.27 22.29
C PHE A 14 2.61 -3.90 21.80
N GLN A 15 3.28 -3.13 22.67
CA GLN A 15 3.77 -1.79 22.31
C GLN A 15 4.70 -1.84 21.09
N VAL A 16 5.58 -2.83 21.06
CA VAL A 16 6.59 -2.99 20.01
C VAL A 16 5.93 -3.35 18.68
N VAL A 17 5.02 -4.33 18.66
CA VAL A 17 4.30 -4.73 17.45
C VAL A 17 3.36 -3.62 16.96
N ALA A 18 2.65 -2.95 17.87
CA ALA A 18 1.77 -1.84 17.53
C ALA A 18 2.55 -0.66 16.92
N LEU A 19 3.70 -0.29 17.48
CA LEU A 19 4.57 0.74 16.90
C LEU A 19 5.12 0.31 15.53
N GLY A 20 5.62 -0.92 15.40
CA GLY A 20 6.18 -1.43 14.15
C GLY A 20 5.15 -1.41 13.01
N THR A 21 3.97 -1.97 13.26
CA THR A 21 2.86 -2.00 12.28
C THR A 21 2.33 -0.61 11.96
N ALA A 22 2.32 0.32 12.92
CA ALA A 22 1.90 1.70 12.71
C ALA A 22 2.89 2.48 11.84
N PHE A 23 4.20 2.36 12.08
CA PHE A 23 5.22 2.99 11.23
C PHE A 23 5.23 2.40 9.82
N LEU A 24 5.03 1.09 9.71
CA LEU A 24 4.90 0.40 8.43
C LEU A 24 3.64 0.86 7.67
N GLY A 25 2.52 0.99 8.37
CA GLY A 25 1.28 1.59 7.86
C GLY A 25 1.49 3.03 7.39
N LEU A 26 2.22 3.84 8.15
CA LEU A 26 2.56 5.20 7.77
C LEU A 26 3.38 5.23 6.48
N LEU A 27 4.45 4.46 6.42
CA LEU A 27 5.32 4.38 5.25
C LEU A 27 4.55 3.90 4.01
N SER A 28 3.80 2.81 4.15
CA SER A 28 2.99 2.24 3.06
C SER A 28 1.91 3.20 2.59
N GLY A 29 1.26 3.94 3.49
CA GLY A 29 0.32 5.00 3.12
C GLY A 29 0.97 6.11 2.30
N VAL A 30 2.11 6.62 2.75
CA VAL A 30 2.85 7.70 2.06
C VAL A 30 3.38 7.24 0.70
N VAL A 31 4.10 6.11 0.65
CA VAL A 31 4.65 5.56 -0.59
C VAL A 31 3.53 5.12 -1.55
N GLY A 32 2.44 4.60 -1.00
CA GLY A 32 1.22 4.27 -1.72
C GLY A 32 0.56 5.47 -2.39
N THR A 33 0.73 6.69 -1.88
CA THR A 33 0.27 7.90 -2.59
C THR A 33 1.01 8.14 -3.89
N LEU A 34 2.30 7.81 -3.95
CA LEU A 34 3.07 7.93 -5.19
C LEU A 34 2.58 6.92 -6.22
N ALA A 35 2.36 5.66 -5.79
CA ALA A 35 1.87 4.60 -6.66
C ALA A 35 0.47 4.91 -7.22
N THR A 36 -0.46 5.39 -6.39
CA THR A 36 -1.83 5.70 -6.84
C THR A 36 -1.91 6.96 -7.71
N LEU A 37 -1.15 8.02 -7.38
CA LEU A 37 -1.17 9.26 -8.17
C LEU A 37 -0.52 9.08 -9.54
N LYS A 38 0.45 8.17 -9.66
CA LYS A 38 1.04 7.76 -10.93
C LYS A 38 0.13 6.82 -11.75
N GLN A 39 -1.09 6.56 -11.28
CA GLN A 39 -2.04 5.63 -11.91
C GLN A 39 -1.53 4.18 -11.99
N GLU A 40 -0.49 3.82 -11.24
CA GLU A 40 0.10 2.49 -11.20
C GLU A 40 -0.33 1.76 -9.93
N SER A 41 -1.63 1.80 -9.63
CA SER A 41 -2.19 1.12 -8.44
C SER A 41 -1.91 -0.39 -8.44
N LEU A 42 -1.93 -1.02 -9.62
CA LEU A 42 -1.63 -2.45 -9.79
C LEU A 42 -0.16 -2.80 -9.51
N LEU A 43 0.76 -1.84 -9.56
CA LEU A 43 2.18 -2.10 -9.40
C LEU A 43 2.50 -2.64 -8.00
N GLY A 44 1.81 -2.16 -6.96
CA GLY A 44 1.96 -2.70 -5.60
C GLY A 44 1.58 -4.18 -5.50
N ASP A 45 0.54 -4.59 -6.22
CA ASP A 45 0.07 -5.97 -6.24
C ASP A 45 1.02 -6.89 -7.01
N VAL A 46 1.47 -6.46 -8.19
CA VAL A 46 2.44 -7.20 -9.01
C VAL A 46 3.75 -7.41 -8.26
N LEU A 47 4.26 -6.37 -7.60
CA LEU A 47 5.54 -6.45 -6.88
C LEU A 47 5.45 -7.32 -5.63
N SER A 48 4.33 -7.30 -4.90
CA SER A 48 4.14 -8.15 -3.73
C SER A 48 4.18 -9.63 -4.12
N HIS A 49 3.45 -10.01 -5.16
CA HIS A 49 3.44 -11.40 -5.63
C HIS A 49 4.74 -11.79 -6.35
N SER A 50 5.42 -10.84 -6.98
CA SER A 50 6.75 -11.08 -7.59
C SER A 50 7.86 -11.28 -6.56
N ALA A 51 7.66 -10.85 -5.31
CA ALA A 51 8.62 -11.07 -4.24
C ALA A 51 8.65 -12.54 -3.77
N LEU A 52 7.53 -13.27 -3.83
CA LEU A 52 7.39 -14.66 -3.40
C LEU A 52 8.42 -15.63 -4.02
N PRO A 53 8.60 -15.70 -5.36
CA PRO A 53 9.63 -16.57 -5.94
C PRO A 53 11.04 -16.19 -5.48
N GLY A 54 11.31 -14.91 -5.24
CA GLY A 54 12.59 -14.44 -4.69
C GLY A 54 12.87 -14.99 -3.29
N ILE A 55 11.86 -15.01 -2.42
CA ILE A 55 11.94 -15.60 -1.09
C ILE A 55 12.20 -17.11 -1.19
N GLY A 56 11.47 -17.80 -2.06
CA GLY A 56 11.62 -19.24 -2.29
C GLY A 56 13.03 -19.63 -2.77
N ILE A 57 13.55 -18.91 -3.77
CA ILE A 57 14.90 -19.14 -4.31
C ILE A 57 15.96 -18.88 -3.23
N ALA A 58 15.85 -17.76 -2.50
CA ALA A 58 16.78 -17.44 -1.42
C ALA A 58 16.80 -18.51 -0.32
N PHE A 59 15.64 -19.06 0.02
CA PHE A 59 15.54 -20.14 0.99
C PHE A 59 16.21 -21.43 0.50
N ILE A 60 15.98 -21.83 -0.76
CA ILE A 60 16.59 -23.03 -1.35
C ILE A 60 18.12 -22.94 -1.36
N LEU A 61 18.67 -21.79 -1.76
CA LEU A 61 20.12 -21.57 -1.86
C LEU A 61 20.82 -21.68 -0.50
N LEU A 62 20.20 -21.17 0.57
CA LEU A 62 20.82 -21.16 1.89
C LEU A 62 20.47 -22.38 2.76
N SER A 63 19.34 -23.04 2.49
CA SER A 63 18.79 -24.12 3.31
C SER A 63 18.66 -23.77 4.81
N LYS A 64 18.63 -22.46 5.14
CA LYS A 64 18.51 -21.91 6.49
C LYS A 64 17.57 -20.72 6.45
N LYS A 65 16.76 -20.56 7.51
CA LYS A 65 15.92 -19.37 7.70
C LYS A 65 16.82 -18.17 8.02
N ASN A 66 17.24 -17.43 7.00
CA ASN A 66 17.87 -16.13 7.14
C ASN A 66 17.02 -15.06 6.47
N LEU A 67 16.34 -14.31 7.32
CA LEU A 67 15.40 -13.25 6.99
C LEU A 67 16.02 -12.19 6.07
N ILE A 68 17.22 -11.72 6.38
CA ILE A 68 17.91 -10.69 5.58
C ILE A 68 18.12 -11.15 4.14
N ILE A 69 18.52 -12.41 3.97
CA ILE A 69 18.81 -12.97 2.65
C ILE A 69 17.52 -13.27 1.87
N MET A 70 16.47 -13.70 2.56
CA MET A 70 15.13 -13.84 1.98
C MET A 70 14.57 -12.49 1.52
N LEU A 71 14.73 -11.43 2.32
CA LEU A 71 14.34 -10.06 1.93
C LEU A 71 15.17 -9.53 0.77
N ILE A 72 16.47 -9.84 0.69
CA ILE A 72 17.31 -9.51 -0.48
C ILE A 72 16.79 -10.26 -1.72
N GLY A 73 16.49 -11.56 -1.61
CA GLY A 73 15.88 -12.33 -2.69
C GLY A 73 14.55 -11.75 -3.17
N ALA A 74 13.69 -11.35 -2.23
CA ALA A 74 12.43 -10.67 -2.48
C ALA A 74 12.64 -9.34 -3.23
N ALA A 75 13.59 -8.52 -2.78
CA ALA A 75 13.92 -7.24 -3.40
C ALA A 75 14.49 -7.40 -4.82
N LEU A 76 15.35 -8.41 -5.04
CA LEU A 76 15.89 -8.72 -6.35
C LEU A 76 14.80 -9.19 -7.32
N ALA A 77 13.90 -10.06 -6.88
CA ALA A 77 12.79 -10.53 -7.70
C ALA A 77 11.79 -9.40 -8.02
N GLY A 78 11.44 -8.55 -7.06
CA GLY A 78 10.61 -7.37 -7.28
C GLY A 78 11.28 -6.32 -8.18
N GLY A 79 12.59 -6.12 -8.03
CA GLY A 79 13.39 -5.28 -8.92
C GLY A 79 13.42 -5.80 -10.36
N LEU A 80 13.66 -7.09 -10.53
CA LEU A 80 13.62 -7.77 -11.83
C LEU A 80 12.24 -7.61 -12.48
N ALA A 81 11.16 -7.84 -11.72
CA ALA A 81 9.79 -7.65 -12.19
C ALA A 81 9.56 -6.21 -12.66
N THR A 82 10.01 -5.21 -11.88
CA THR A 82 9.92 -3.79 -12.26
C THR A 82 10.63 -3.50 -13.59
N VAL A 83 11.85 -4.03 -13.77
CA VAL A 83 12.63 -3.85 -15.00
C VAL A 83 11.92 -4.49 -16.18
N LEU A 84 11.40 -5.71 -16.02
CA LEU A 84 10.65 -6.42 -17.06
C LEU A 84 9.36 -5.67 -17.43
N ILE A 85 8.59 -5.17 -16.46
CA ILE A 85 7.38 -4.36 -16.71
C ILE A 85 7.76 -3.11 -17.52
N ASN A 86 8.79 -2.38 -17.10
CA ASN A 86 9.22 -1.16 -17.78
C ASN A 86 9.74 -1.44 -19.19
N TRP A 87 10.45 -2.55 -19.39
CA TRP A 87 10.94 -2.98 -20.69
C TRP A 87 9.79 -3.35 -21.63
N MET A 88 8.81 -4.12 -21.15
CA MET A 88 7.61 -4.48 -21.93
C MET A 88 6.80 -3.23 -22.30
N LYS A 89 6.59 -2.30 -21.37
CA LYS A 89 5.89 -1.03 -21.62
C LYS A 89 6.56 -0.17 -22.70
N LYS A 90 7.91 -0.17 -22.75
CA LYS A 90 8.66 0.64 -23.72
C LYS A 90 8.80 -0.01 -25.09
N LYS A 91 8.94 -1.34 -25.14
CA LYS A 91 9.37 -2.06 -26.35
C LYS A 91 8.26 -2.89 -27.00
N SER A 92 7.13 -3.09 -26.32
CA SER A 92 6.02 -3.91 -26.81
C SER A 92 4.77 -3.08 -27.10
N ILE A 93 3.90 -3.62 -27.96
CA ILE A 93 2.57 -3.05 -28.29
C ILE A 93 1.55 -3.34 -27.14
N ILE A 94 1.96 -4.13 -26.14
CA ILE A 94 1.11 -4.56 -25.04
C ILE A 94 0.80 -3.38 -24.10
N LYS A 95 -0.48 -3.23 -23.74
CA LYS A 95 -0.93 -2.24 -22.75
C LYS A 95 -0.22 -2.47 -21.40
N GLY A 96 0.12 -1.38 -20.70
CA GLY A 96 0.85 -1.45 -19.43
C GLY A 96 0.21 -2.38 -18.39
N ASP A 97 -1.11 -2.37 -18.27
CA ASP A 97 -1.86 -3.23 -17.34
C ASP A 97 -1.78 -4.72 -17.71
N SER A 98 -1.77 -5.03 -19.00
CA SER A 98 -1.63 -6.41 -19.50
C SER A 98 -0.22 -6.96 -19.27
N ALA A 99 0.81 -6.12 -19.40
CA ALA A 99 2.19 -6.51 -19.07
C ALA A 99 2.33 -6.78 -17.56
N MET A 100 1.71 -5.94 -16.72
CA MET A 100 1.66 -6.14 -15.28
C MET A 100 0.96 -7.46 -14.89
N SER A 101 -0.22 -7.75 -15.46
CA SER A 101 -0.96 -8.98 -15.16
C SER A 101 -0.22 -10.25 -15.59
N LEU A 102 0.51 -10.19 -16.71
CA LEU A 102 1.33 -11.30 -17.19
C LEU A 102 2.48 -11.61 -16.22
N ILE A 103 3.20 -10.58 -15.78
CA ILE A 103 4.33 -10.71 -14.85
C ILE A 103 3.82 -11.19 -13.48
N LEU A 104 2.73 -10.61 -12.98
CA LEU A 104 2.05 -11.06 -11.77
C LEU A 104 1.75 -12.56 -11.81
N SER A 105 1.02 -13.02 -12.83
CA SER A 105 0.61 -14.43 -12.92
C SER A 105 1.80 -15.37 -13.07
N SER A 106 2.80 -14.99 -13.87
CA SER A 106 3.99 -15.82 -14.11
C SER A 106 4.86 -15.94 -12.86
N PHE A 107 5.18 -14.83 -12.20
CA PHE A 107 6.01 -14.84 -11.00
C PHE A 107 5.28 -15.48 -9.82
N PHE A 108 3.99 -15.23 -9.67
CA PHE A 108 3.20 -15.85 -8.62
C PHE A 108 3.12 -17.37 -8.80
N GLY A 109 2.86 -17.85 -10.03
CA GLY A 109 2.87 -19.27 -10.36
C GLY A 109 4.23 -19.94 -10.06
N LEU A 110 5.33 -19.29 -10.46
CA LEU A 110 6.68 -19.74 -10.11
C LEU A 110 6.91 -19.77 -8.60
N GLY A 111 6.46 -18.73 -7.89
CA GLY A 111 6.54 -18.66 -6.43
C GLY A 111 5.80 -19.81 -5.75
N LEU A 112 4.57 -20.10 -6.18
CA LEU A 112 3.76 -21.19 -5.64
C LEU A 112 4.39 -22.57 -5.88
N VAL A 113 4.95 -22.81 -7.07
CA VAL A 113 5.66 -24.06 -7.37
C VAL A 113 6.87 -24.23 -6.45
N LEU A 114 7.67 -23.17 -6.29
CA LEU A 114 8.83 -23.18 -5.39
C LEU A 114 8.41 -23.39 -3.93
N MET A 115 7.36 -22.72 -3.46
CA MET A 115 6.85 -22.88 -2.10
C MET A 115 6.36 -24.30 -1.85
N THR A 116 5.59 -24.88 -2.79
CA THR A 116 5.10 -26.26 -2.70
C THR A 116 6.24 -27.26 -2.67
N TYR A 117 7.30 -27.02 -3.47
CA TYR A 117 8.51 -27.85 -3.46
C TYR A 117 9.24 -27.78 -2.12
N ILE A 118 9.41 -26.58 -1.54
CA ILE A 118 10.05 -26.38 -0.24
C ILE A 118 9.25 -27.05 0.88
N GLN A 119 7.93 -26.94 0.88
CA GLN A 119 7.07 -27.52 1.93
C GLN A 119 7.13 -29.06 1.97
N ARG A 120 7.46 -29.72 0.85
CA ARG A 120 7.65 -31.19 0.78
C ARG A 120 9.00 -31.66 1.32
N GLN A 121 9.95 -30.76 1.55
CA GLN A 121 11.26 -31.10 2.12
C GLN A 121 11.16 -31.25 3.66
N PRO A 122 12.02 -32.08 4.29
CA PRO A 122 12.00 -32.30 5.75
C PRO A 122 12.17 -31.00 6.57
N ASN A 123 12.88 -30.02 6.01
CA ASN A 123 13.11 -28.70 6.62
C ASN A 123 12.08 -27.63 6.19
N GLY A 124 11.07 -28.00 5.41
CA GLY A 124 10.11 -27.07 4.81
C GLY A 124 9.25 -26.30 5.81
N HIS A 125 8.80 -26.96 6.88
CA HIS A 125 8.02 -26.33 7.95
C HIS A 125 8.85 -25.34 8.80
N GLN A 126 10.16 -25.54 8.90
CA GLN A 126 11.04 -24.64 9.67
C GLN A 126 11.27 -23.29 8.98
N ALA A 127 10.92 -23.20 7.70
CA ALA A 127 11.15 -22.03 6.90
C ALA A 127 10.21 -20.86 7.28
N GLY A 128 9.06 -21.15 7.93
CA GLY A 128 8.08 -20.12 8.32
C GLY A 128 7.46 -19.39 7.13
N LEU A 129 7.41 -20.05 5.96
CA LEU A 129 6.94 -19.48 4.69
C LEU A 129 5.48 -19.02 4.75
N GLU A 130 4.65 -19.69 5.55
CA GLU A 130 3.24 -19.34 5.75
C GLU A 130 3.07 -17.94 6.37
N ASN A 131 4.02 -17.51 7.21
CA ASN A 131 4.00 -16.20 7.84
C ASN A 131 4.16 -15.07 6.81
N PHE A 132 4.92 -15.31 5.73
CA PHE A 132 5.05 -14.36 4.62
C PHE A 132 3.78 -14.28 3.77
N ILE A 133 2.99 -15.36 3.68
CA ILE A 133 1.75 -15.35 2.90
C ILE A 133 0.63 -14.65 3.68
N TYR A 134 0.41 -15.06 4.93
CA TYR A 134 -0.74 -14.64 5.73
C TYR A 134 -0.48 -13.46 6.67
N GLY A 135 0.79 -13.10 6.92
CA GLY A 135 1.17 -12.04 7.83
C GLY A 135 1.02 -12.43 9.29
N GLN A 136 2.13 -12.42 10.02
CA GLN A 136 2.13 -12.64 11.47
C GLN A 136 3.03 -11.62 12.15
N ALA A 137 2.47 -10.45 12.45
CA ALA A 137 3.20 -9.40 13.19
C ALA A 137 3.68 -9.86 14.58
N SER A 138 3.04 -10.86 15.20
CA SER A 138 3.50 -11.47 16.45
C SER A 138 4.83 -12.23 16.31
N ALA A 139 5.24 -12.59 15.09
CA ALA A 139 6.52 -13.24 14.82
C ALA A 139 7.67 -12.25 14.58
N MET A 140 7.40 -10.92 14.55
CA MET A 140 8.44 -9.91 14.35
C MET A 140 9.34 -9.79 15.57
N LEU A 141 10.65 -9.78 15.36
CA LEU A 141 11.60 -9.45 16.42
C LEU A 141 11.80 -7.94 16.53
N MET A 142 12.25 -7.50 17.70
CA MET A 142 12.66 -6.11 17.94
C MET A 142 13.65 -5.57 16.89
N ARG A 143 14.53 -6.43 16.37
CA ARG A 143 15.49 -6.07 15.32
C ARG A 143 14.79 -5.68 14.02
N ASP A 144 13.74 -6.40 13.65
CA ASP A 144 13.05 -6.22 12.37
C ASP A 144 12.24 -4.93 12.38
N ILE A 145 11.71 -4.57 13.55
CA ILE A 145 11.03 -3.29 13.78
C ILE A 145 12.03 -2.13 13.73
N LYS A 146 13.20 -2.25 14.37
CA LYS A 146 14.26 -1.24 14.27
C LYS A 146 14.68 -1.01 12.81
N LEU A 147 14.88 -2.09 12.05
CA LEU A 147 15.19 -2.00 10.61
C LEU A 147 14.07 -1.29 9.84
N SER A 148 12.82 -1.66 10.10
CA SER A 148 11.65 -1.05 9.47
C SER A 148 11.57 0.45 9.74
N VAL A 149 11.77 0.87 11.00
CA VAL A 149 11.73 2.29 11.40
C VAL A 149 12.88 3.08 10.77
N VAL A 150 14.10 2.52 10.74
CA VAL A 150 15.26 3.16 10.12
C VAL A 150 15.02 3.36 8.61
N ILE A 151 14.56 2.33 7.92
CA ILE A 151 14.31 2.40 6.47
C ILE A 151 13.13 3.35 6.17
N ALA A 152 12.05 3.30 6.97
CA ALA A 152 10.94 4.23 6.85
C ALA A 152 11.39 5.68 7.02
N SER A 153 12.26 5.95 8.00
CA SER A 153 12.81 7.28 8.22
C SER A 153 13.67 7.75 7.05
N ILE A 154 14.54 6.89 6.52
CA ILE A 154 15.35 7.19 5.33
C ILE A 154 14.45 7.52 4.13
N PHE A 155 13.39 6.73 3.91
CA PHE A 155 12.47 6.94 2.79
C PHE A 155 11.65 8.22 2.93
N LEU A 156 11.22 8.57 4.14
CA LEU A 156 10.58 9.85 4.40
C LEU A 156 11.54 11.02 4.13
N ILE A 157 12.80 10.92 4.53
CA ILE A 157 13.82 11.94 4.23
C ILE A 157 14.03 12.08 2.72
N ILE A 158 14.21 10.97 2.01
CA ILE A 158 14.36 10.95 0.54
C ILE A 158 13.11 11.57 -0.12
N LEU A 159 11.92 11.22 0.35
CA LEU A 159 10.67 11.76 -0.16
C LEU A 159 10.58 13.27 0.02
N VAL A 160 10.97 13.79 1.18
CA VAL A 160 10.98 15.23 1.47
C VAL A 160 12.02 15.94 0.60
N LEU A 161 13.20 15.35 0.44
CA LEU A 161 14.29 15.91 -0.35
C LEU A 161 13.95 15.97 -1.84
N PHE A 162 13.38 14.89 -2.39
CA PHE A 162 12.98 14.79 -3.80
C PHE A 162 11.50 15.14 -4.04
N TRP A 163 10.84 15.81 -3.08
CA TRP A 163 9.40 16.06 -3.13
C TRP A 163 9.00 16.87 -4.37
N LYS A 164 9.82 17.85 -4.74
CA LYS A 164 9.55 18.76 -5.85
C LYS A 164 9.68 18.02 -7.19
N GLU A 165 10.73 17.23 -7.32
CA GLU A 165 11.08 16.45 -8.50
C GLU A 165 10.06 15.34 -8.74
N ILE A 166 9.71 14.57 -7.70
CA ILE A 166 8.70 13.51 -7.77
C ILE A 166 7.33 14.11 -8.12
N LYS A 167 6.96 15.25 -7.52
CA LYS A 167 5.70 15.92 -7.82
C LYS A 167 5.62 16.32 -9.30
N VAL A 168 6.64 16.98 -9.83
CA VAL A 168 6.65 17.39 -11.24
C VAL A 168 6.58 16.18 -12.15
N PHE A 169 7.38 15.14 -11.88
CA PHE A 169 7.41 13.91 -12.67
C PHE A 169 6.07 13.16 -12.71
N ILE A 170 5.35 13.09 -11.59
CA ILE A 170 4.06 12.38 -11.53
C ILE A 170 2.96 13.11 -12.32
N PHE A 171 2.94 14.45 -12.29
CA PHE A 171 1.90 15.24 -12.95
C PHE A 171 2.21 15.58 -14.41
N ASP A 172 3.47 15.80 -14.74
CA ASP A 172 3.91 16.09 -16.11
C ASP A 172 5.33 15.53 -16.36
N PRO A 173 5.44 14.26 -16.81
CA PRO A 173 6.73 13.65 -17.10
C PRO A 173 7.45 14.31 -18.28
N THR A 174 6.72 14.93 -19.21
CA THR A 174 7.29 15.64 -20.36
C THR A 174 7.95 16.93 -19.90
N PHE A 175 7.25 17.71 -19.08
CA PHE A 175 7.79 18.92 -18.48
C PHE A 175 8.99 18.63 -17.57
N ALA A 176 8.93 17.55 -16.77
CA ALA A 176 10.08 17.09 -15.98
C ALA A 176 11.33 16.87 -16.86
N HIS A 177 11.16 16.25 -18.03
CA HIS A 177 12.25 16.02 -18.98
C HIS A 177 12.81 17.33 -19.56
N THR A 178 11.96 18.33 -19.83
CA THR A 178 12.43 19.66 -20.29
C THR A 178 13.20 20.42 -19.23
N MET A 179 12.93 20.16 -17.95
CA MET A 179 13.69 20.71 -16.82
C MET A 179 15.04 20.01 -16.57
N GLY A 180 15.41 19.01 -17.38
CA GLY A 180 16.61 18.21 -17.20
C GLY A 180 16.50 17.11 -16.14
N LEU A 181 15.30 16.84 -15.62
CA LEU A 181 15.09 15.73 -14.68
C LEU A 181 15.08 14.40 -15.44
N SER A 182 15.89 13.44 -14.98
CA SER A 182 15.87 12.09 -15.55
C SER A 182 14.60 11.35 -15.10
N ALA A 183 13.64 11.22 -16.03
CA ALA A 183 12.44 10.42 -15.85
C ALA A 183 12.76 8.97 -15.46
N VAL A 184 13.87 8.42 -15.99
CA VAL A 184 14.32 7.05 -15.67
C VAL A 184 14.75 6.95 -14.21
N PHE A 185 15.51 7.93 -13.71
CA PHE A 185 15.95 7.96 -12.32
C PHE A 185 14.78 8.10 -11.35
N LEU A 186 13.87 9.07 -11.57
CA LEU A 186 12.72 9.29 -10.70
C LEU A 186 11.76 8.10 -10.71
N ASN A 187 11.52 7.49 -11.87
CA ASN A 187 10.75 6.26 -11.99
C ASN A 187 11.39 5.11 -11.20
N GLY A 188 12.71 4.93 -11.33
CA GLY A 188 13.48 3.93 -10.59
C GLY A 188 13.44 4.16 -9.08
N LEU A 189 13.59 5.41 -8.64
CA LEU A 189 13.53 5.80 -7.23
C LEU A 189 12.18 5.45 -6.61
N VAL A 190 11.07 5.88 -7.23
CA VAL A 190 9.71 5.57 -6.73
C VAL A 190 9.47 4.07 -6.72
N SER A 191 9.87 3.36 -7.78
CA SER A 191 9.69 1.90 -7.84
C SER A 191 10.51 1.18 -6.77
N LEU A 192 11.74 1.62 -6.52
CA LEU A 192 12.60 1.09 -5.46
C LEU A 192 11.98 1.30 -4.08
N MET A 193 11.45 2.51 -3.82
CA MET A 193 10.75 2.80 -2.56
C MET A 193 9.55 1.86 -2.37
N ILE A 194 8.77 1.60 -3.42
CA ILE A 194 7.64 0.66 -3.37
C ILE A 194 8.13 -0.76 -3.09
N VAL A 195 9.11 -1.27 -3.85
CA VAL A 195 9.66 -2.63 -3.67
C VAL A 195 10.17 -2.82 -2.24
N VAL A 196 11.00 -1.91 -1.74
CA VAL A 196 11.58 -2.04 -0.40
C VAL A 196 10.50 -1.93 0.68
N THR A 197 9.52 -1.03 0.52
CA THR A 197 8.38 -0.92 1.44
C THR A 197 7.59 -2.22 1.49
N ILE A 198 7.30 -2.82 0.33
CA ILE A 198 6.61 -4.12 0.23
C ILE A 198 7.41 -5.18 0.95
N VAL A 199 8.71 -5.32 0.65
CA VAL A 199 9.60 -6.35 1.21
C VAL A 199 9.61 -6.30 2.74
N ILE A 200 9.74 -5.12 3.33
CA ILE A 200 9.70 -4.93 4.79
C ILE A 200 8.30 -5.26 5.35
N GLY A 201 7.26 -4.95 4.57
CA GLY A 201 5.85 -5.26 4.81
C GLY A 201 5.49 -6.74 4.89
N LEU A 202 6.21 -7.59 4.16
CA LEU A 202 5.78 -8.97 3.89
C LEU A 202 5.63 -9.81 5.16
N GLU A 203 6.49 -9.64 6.15
CA GLU A 203 6.42 -10.44 7.38
C GLU A 203 5.29 -10.00 8.31
N SER A 204 5.08 -8.68 8.40
CA SER A 204 4.10 -8.11 9.30
C SER A 204 2.68 -8.36 8.83
N VAL A 205 2.43 -8.11 7.54
CA VAL A 205 1.07 -8.01 6.98
C VAL A 205 0.78 -9.16 6.02
N GLY A 206 1.81 -9.73 5.40
CA GLY A 206 1.68 -10.80 4.41
C GLY A 206 1.64 -10.27 2.98
N VAL A 207 2.10 -11.09 2.04
CA VAL A 207 2.22 -10.73 0.62
C VAL A 207 0.90 -10.27 0.02
N VAL A 208 -0.17 -11.03 0.24
CA VAL A 208 -1.50 -10.77 -0.36
C VAL A 208 -2.10 -9.47 0.18
N LEU A 209 -1.83 -9.18 1.44
CA LEU A 209 -2.44 -8.08 2.19
C LEU A 209 -1.61 -6.79 2.11
N MET A 210 -0.32 -6.90 1.79
CA MET A 210 0.56 -5.75 1.65
C MET A 210 0.15 -4.83 0.50
N SER A 211 -0.33 -5.39 -0.61
CA SER A 211 -0.85 -4.58 -1.73
C SER A 211 -2.06 -3.75 -1.30
N SER A 212 -2.93 -4.32 -0.48
CA SER A 212 -4.07 -3.62 0.10
C SER A 212 -3.64 -2.52 1.07
N LEU A 213 -2.70 -2.79 1.97
CA LEU A 213 -2.21 -1.79 2.94
C LEU A 213 -1.46 -0.64 2.25
N LEU A 214 -0.78 -0.89 1.13
CA LEU A 214 -0.15 0.14 0.32
C LEU A 214 -1.19 1.06 -0.35
N ILE A 215 -2.28 0.50 -0.88
CA ILE A 215 -3.20 1.24 -1.76
C ILE A 215 -4.41 1.83 -0.99
N ALA A 216 -4.97 1.10 -0.03
CA ALA A 216 -6.17 1.50 0.71
C ALA A 216 -6.06 2.89 1.40
N PRO A 217 -5.08 3.16 2.29
CA PRO A 217 -4.98 4.45 2.95
C PRO A 217 -4.79 5.62 1.98
N SER A 218 -4.11 5.36 0.85
CA SER A 218 -3.93 6.32 -0.23
C SER A 218 -5.24 6.64 -0.97
N ILE A 219 -6.06 5.62 -1.25
CA ILE A 219 -7.41 5.82 -1.81
C ILE A 219 -8.30 6.59 -0.85
N ALA A 220 -8.26 6.26 0.45
CA ALA A 220 -9.02 6.97 1.48
C ALA A 220 -8.63 8.45 1.50
N ALA A 221 -7.34 8.77 1.60
CA ALA A 221 -6.83 10.13 1.66
C ALA A 221 -7.19 10.99 0.43
N ARG A 222 -7.19 10.37 -0.76
CA ARG A 222 -7.54 11.06 -2.02
C ARG A 222 -9.01 11.48 -2.10
N GLN A 223 -9.89 10.95 -1.24
CA GLN A 223 -11.28 11.43 -1.16
C GLN A 223 -11.40 12.76 -0.42
N TRP A 224 -10.47 13.07 0.49
CA TRP A 224 -10.50 14.26 1.34
C TRP A 224 -9.82 15.47 0.70
N SER A 225 -8.82 15.25 -0.16
CA SER A 225 -8.05 16.33 -0.78
C SER A 225 -7.55 15.97 -2.18
N ASP A 226 -7.39 16.99 -3.02
CA ASP A 226 -6.74 16.90 -4.35
C ASP A 226 -5.27 17.35 -4.31
N ARG A 227 -4.81 17.92 -3.19
CA ARG A 227 -3.42 18.38 -3.05
C ARG A 227 -2.52 17.22 -2.65
N MET A 228 -1.58 16.84 -3.53
CA MET A 228 -0.65 15.72 -3.31
C MET A 228 -0.01 15.69 -1.90
N GLY A 229 0.45 16.84 -1.38
CA GLY A 229 1.05 16.90 -0.04
C GLY A 229 0.08 16.57 1.08
N VAL A 230 -1.16 17.06 0.97
CA VAL A 230 -2.21 16.75 1.95
C VAL A 230 -2.62 15.28 1.84
N VAL A 231 -2.69 14.73 0.61
CA VAL A 231 -3.00 13.31 0.38
C VAL A 231 -1.91 12.42 0.97
N ALA A 232 -0.63 12.73 0.78
CA ALA A 232 0.49 11.98 1.37
C ALA A 232 0.43 11.94 2.90
N VAL A 233 0.21 13.09 3.54
CA VAL A 233 0.11 13.18 5.01
C VAL A 233 -1.12 12.43 5.52
N LEU A 234 -2.28 12.63 4.91
CA LEU A 234 -3.51 11.93 5.31
C LEU A 234 -3.40 10.42 5.11
N ALA A 235 -2.77 9.96 4.02
CA ALA A 235 -2.56 8.54 3.78
C ALA A 235 -1.61 7.93 4.81
N GLY A 236 -0.55 8.65 5.19
CA GLY A 236 0.33 8.26 6.28
C GLY A 236 -0.43 8.14 7.61
N ILE A 237 -1.30 9.10 7.93
CA ILE A 237 -2.13 9.07 9.15
C ILE A 237 -3.11 7.90 9.12
N PHE A 238 -3.80 7.66 8.01
CA PHE A 238 -4.74 6.54 7.89
C PHE A 238 -4.04 5.18 7.96
N GLY A 239 -2.86 5.05 7.35
CA GLY A 239 -2.04 3.85 7.45
C GLY A 239 -1.51 3.62 8.86
N PHE A 240 -1.07 4.68 9.55
CA PHE A 240 -0.65 4.64 10.95
C PHE A 240 -1.81 4.17 11.86
N LEU A 241 -2.99 4.76 11.68
CA LEU A 241 -4.19 4.39 12.43
C LEU A 241 -4.63 2.95 12.14
N SER A 242 -4.57 2.49 10.87
CA SER A 242 -4.94 1.11 10.56
C SER A 242 -3.97 0.10 11.18
N GLY A 243 -2.67 0.42 11.22
CA GLY A 243 -1.66 -0.39 11.92
C GLY A 243 -1.90 -0.46 13.43
N LEU A 244 -2.12 0.69 14.08
CA LEU A 244 -2.40 0.74 15.52
C LEU A 244 -3.70 0.03 15.90
N ILE A 245 -4.81 0.40 15.26
CA ILE A 245 -6.13 -0.14 15.57
C ILE A 245 -6.19 -1.62 15.21
N GLY A 246 -5.61 -2.02 14.07
CA GLY A 246 -5.55 -3.42 13.65
C GLY A 246 -4.76 -4.30 14.64
N SER A 247 -3.62 -3.80 15.12
CA SER A 247 -2.82 -4.48 16.14
C SER A 247 -3.55 -4.57 17.49
N PHE A 248 -4.26 -3.50 17.89
CA PHE A 248 -5.06 -3.49 19.12
C PHE A 248 -6.24 -4.46 19.08
N ILE A 249 -6.95 -4.54 17.94
CA ILE A 249 -8.06 -5.51 17.79
C ILE A 249 -7.53 -6.95 17.82
N SER A 250 -6.39 -7.19 17.17
CA SER A 250 -5.77 -8.52 17.12
C SER A 250 -5.24 -8.98 18.48
N SER A 251 -4.81 -8.06 19.37
CA SER A 251 -4.36 -8.43 20.72
C SER A 251 -5.49 -8.74 21.69
N ILE A 252 -6.69 -8.19 21.48
CA ILE A 252 -7.88 -8.48 22.30
C ILE A 252 -8.56 -9.78 21.85
N GLY A 253 -8.60 -10.04 20.54
CA GLY A 253 -9.20 -11.26 20.00
C GLY A 253 -8.28 -12.47 20.13
N ALA A 254 -8.71 -13.50 20.84
CA ALA A 254 -7.95 -14.75 20.92
C ALA A 254 -7.70 -15.36 19.52
N ARG A 255 -6.44 -15.41 19.10
CA ARG A 255 -5.95 -16.03 17.83
C ARG A 255 -6.40 -15.36 16.53
N ILE A 256 -6.63 -14.04 16.50
CA ILE A 256 -6.88 -13.34 15.23
C ILE A 256 -5.54 -12.96 14.58
N PRO A 257 -5.28 -13.31 13.31
CA PRO A 257 -4.06 -12.91 12.61
C PRO A 257 -4.00 -11.39 12.43
N THR A 258 -2.85 -10.79 12.76
CA THR A 258 -2.66 -9.33 12.77
C THR A 258 -2.75 -8.71 11.38
N GLY A 259 -2.15 -9.33 10.36
CA GLY A 259 -2.15 -8.84 8.97
C GLY A 259 -3.56 -8.62 8.40
N PRO A 260 -4.43 -9.65 8.37
CA PRO A 260 -5.81 -9.52 7.88
C PRO A 260 -6.61 -8.46 8.64
N THR A 261 -6.41 -8.37 9.96
CA THR A 261 -7.09 -7.40 10.82
C THR A 261 -6.73 -5.96 10.44
N ILE A 262 -5.44 -5.67 10.22
CA ILE A 262 -4.96 -4.36 9.77
C ILE A 262 -5.61 -3.97 8.43
N VAL A 263 -5.71 -4.91 7.48
CA VAL A 263 -6.33 -4.64 6.17
C VAL A 263 -7.83 -4.43 6.27
N LEU A 264 -8.54 -5.18 7.13
CA LEU A 264 -9.97 -4.96 7.37
C LEU A 264 -10.22 -3.56 7.95
N VAL A 265 -9.39 -3.12 8.90
CA VAL A 265 -9.46 -1.76 9.45
C VAL A 265 -9.17 -0.72 8.36
N ALA A 266 -8.12 -0.91 7.56
CA ALA A 266 -7.80 -0.01 6.45
C ALA A 266 -8.95 0.08 5.43
N SER A 267 -9.56 -1.05 5.11
CA SER A 267 -10.72 -1.14 4.21
C SER A 267 -11.93 -0.42 4.80
N LEU A 268 -12.17 -0.55 6.10
CA LEU A 268 -13.23 0.17 6.79
C LEU A 268 -12.98 1.69 6.76
N LEU A 269 -11.74 2.14 6.97
CA LEU A 269 -11.37 3.56 6.85
C LEU A 269 -11.60 4.09 5.43
N VAL A 270 -11.35 3.28 4.39
CA VAL A 270 -11.68 3.60 3.00
C VAL A 270 -13.19 3.75 2.80
N LEU A 271 -13.97 2.79 3.28
CA LEU A 271 -15.43 2.82 3.16
C LEU A 271 -16.02 4.05 3.86
N VAL A 272 -15.59 4.34 5.09
CA VAL A 272 -16.01 5.54 5.84
C VAL A 272 -15.61 6.80 5.07
N SER A 273 -14.38 6.86 4.55
CA SER A 273 -13.91 8.00 3.76
C SER A 273 -14.73 8.18 2.47
N LEU A 274 -15.10 7.11 1.78
CA LEU A 274 -15.93 7.16 0.58
C LEU A 274 -17.36 7.63 0.86
N LEU A 275 -17.90 7.32 2.04
CA LEU A 275 -19.24 7.77 2.43
C LEU A 275 -19.22 9.24 2.87
N VAL A 276 -18.26 9.61 3.71
CA VAL A 276 -18.26 10.90 4.45
C VAL A 276 -17.53 12.02 3.70
N ALA A 277 -16.64 11.71 2.74
CA ALA A 277 -15.77 12.73 2.16
C ALA A 277 -16.55 13.95 1.58
N PRO A 278 -16.16 15.18 1.93
CA PRO A 278 -16.98 16.38 1.66
C PRO A 278 -17.04 16.78 0.17
N LYS A 279 -16.06 16.41 -0.66
CA LYS A 279 -16.04 16.77 -2.09
C LYS A 279 -16.40 15.62 -3.04
N ARG A 280 -16.03 14.39 -2.68
CA ARG A 280 -16.23 13.19 -3.52
C ARG A 280 -17.11 12.13 -2.88
N GLY A 281 -17.45 12.28 -1.60
CA GLY A 281 -18.26 11.31 -0.89
C GLY A 281 -19.66 11.20 -1.46
N LEU A 282 -20.19 9.98 -1.46
CA LEU A 282 -21.50 9.68 -2.02
C LEU A 282 -22.60 10.53 -1.36
N LEU A 283 -22.49 10.77 -0.05
CA LEU A 283 -23.43 11.63 0.69
C LEU A 283 -23.33 13.09 0.25
N ALA A 284 -22.13 13.66 0.17
CA ALA A 284 -21.94 15.05 -0.25
C ALA A 284 -22.41 15.29 -1.70
N ARG A 285 -22.16 14.33 -2.60
CA ARG A 285 -22.71 14.37 -3.98
C ARG A 285 -24.24 14.31 -3.98
N PHE A 286 -24.84 13.43 -3.19
CA PHE A 286 -26.30 13.31 -3.11
C PHE A 286 -26.96 14.59 -2.60
N PHE A 287 -26.39 15.23 -1.56
CA PHE A 287 -26.89 16.50 -1.04
C PHE A 287 -26.69 17.66 -2.03
N ASN A 288 -25.53 17.75 -2.69
CA ASN A 288 -25.28 18.80 -3.67
C ASN A 288 -26.14 18.66 -4.94
N GLN A 289 -26.39 17.43 -5.41
CA GLN A 289 -27.31 17.17 -6.53
C GLN A 289 -28.75 17.55 -6.18
N ARG A 290 -29.22 17.21 -4.97
CA ARG A 290 -30.55 17.67 -4.50
C ARG A 290 -30.63 19.20 -4.43
N LYS A 291 -29.58 19.86 -3.95
CA LYS A 291 -29.53 21.33 -3.84
C LYS A 291 -29.51 21.99 -5.23
N GLN A 292 -28.77 21.43 -6.19
CA GLN A 292 -28.77 21.88 -7.59
C GLN A 292 -30.12 21.65 -8.27
N LYS A 293 -30.73 20.48 -8.10
CA LYS A 293 -32.07 20.17 -8.65
C LYS A 293 -33.13 21.14 -8.11
N ASN A 294 -33.09 21.45 -6.81
CA ASN A 294 -34.01 22.41 -6.21
C ASN A 294 -33.76 23.85 -6.69
N LYS A 295 -32.51 24.26 -6.96
CA LYS A 295 -32.21 25.56 -7.59
C LYS A 295 -32.74 25.62 -9.03
N LEU A 296 -32.52 24.57 -9.82
CA LEU A 296 -33.03 24.47 -11.19
C LEU A 296 -34.56 24.53 -11.22
N LEU A 297 -35.24 23.77 -10.36
CA LEU A 297 -36.70 23.80 -10.26
C LEU A 297 -37.24 25.19 -9.86
N LYS A 298 -36.54 25.90 -8.96
CA LYS A 298 -36.89 27.28 -8.62
C LYS A 298 -36.67 28.24 -9.78
N ALA A 299 -35.58 28.07 -10.55
CA ALA A 299 -35.30 28.90 -11.72
C ALA A 299 -36.32 28.66 -12.85
N VAL A 300 -36.69 27.41 -13.12
CA VAL A 300 -37.73 27.07 -14.11
C VAL A 300 -39.09 27.66 -13.71
N LYS A 301 -39.48 27.52 -12.44
CA LYS A 301 -40.73 28.13 -11.94
C LYS A 301 -40.72 29.66 -12.00
N ALA A 302 -39.56 30.30 -11.83
CA ALA A 302 -39.45 31.75 -11.96
C ALA A 302 -39.65 32.20 -13.42
N LEU A 303 -39.10 31.45 -14.38
CA LEU A 303 -39.27 31.70 -15.81
C LEU A 303 -40.73 31.50 -16.27
N GLU A 304 -41.40 30.43 -15.81
CA GLU A 304 -42.82 30.19 -16.11
C GLU A 304 -43.74 31.31 -15.60
N ASN A 305 -43.42 31.90 -14.43
CA ASN A 305 -44.19 33.00 -13.86
C ASN A 305 -43.97 34.34 -14.60
N GLU A 306 -42.78 34.56 -15.17
CA GLU A 306 -42.50 35.75 -15.99
C GLU A 306 -43.19 35.68 -17.36
N GLU A 307 -43.27 34.50 -17.98
CA GLU A 307 -43.99 34.31 -19.25
C GLU A 307 -45.52 34.33 -19.07
N GLY A 308 -46.04 33.90 -17.91
CA GLY A 308 -47.46 33.91 -17.59
C GLY A 308 -48.03 35.30 -17.23
N GLY A 309 -47.18 36.25 -16.81
CA GLY A 309 -47.58 37.62 -16.47
C GLY A 309 -47.56 38.61 -17.65
N ALA A 310 -47.10 38.19 -18.82
CA ALA A 310 -47.00 39.01 -20.03
C ALA A 310 -48.17 38.80 -21.02
N ARG A 311 -49.22 38.08 -20.62
CA ARG A 311 -50.49 37.92 -21.36
C ARG A 311 -51.62 38.62 -20.63
#